data_AF-D2HME4-F1
#
_entry.id   AF-D2HME4-F1
#
_cell.length_a   1.000
_cell.length_b   1.000
_cell.length_c   1.000
_cell.angle_alpha   90.00
_cell.angle_beta   90.00
_cell.angle_gamma   90.00
#
_symmetry.space_group_name_H-M   'P 1'
#
loop_
_entity.id
_entity.type
_entity.pdbx_description
1 polymer ?
#
loop_
_entity_poly.entity_id
_entity_poly.type
_entity_poly.pdbx_seq_one_letter_code
_entity_poly.pdbx_strand_id
1 'polypeptide(L)' 'MAEVEQKKKRTFRKFTYRGPEMIGHYLGEFSITYKPVKHGRPGIGATHSSRFIPLK' A
#
# COMPACT_ATOMS: atom_id res chain seq x y z
N MET A 1 3.71 15.27 -30.91
CA MET A 1 4.54 14.22 -30.30
C MET A 1 4.44 14.34 -28.78
N ALA A 2 3.36 13.84 -28.19
CA ALA A 2 3.19 13.86 -26.74
C ALA A 2 3.78 12.56 -26.18
N GLU A 3 4.76 12.68 -25.28
CA GLU A 3 5.36 11.56 -24.59
C GLU A 3 4.32 10.96 -23.63
N VAL A 4 3.80 9.78 -23.98
CA VAL A 4 2.88 9.05 -23.10
C VAL A 4 3.72 8.44 -21.98
N GLU A 5 3.68 9.04 -20.80
CA GLU A 5 4.28 8.49 -19.58
C GLU A 5 3.77 7.06 -19.37
N GLN A 6 4.63 6.07 -19.61
CA GLN A 6 4.29 4.66 -19.42
C GLN A 6 4.10 4.39 -17.93
N LYS A 7 2.85 4.40 -17.48
CA LYS A 7 2.47 4.08 -16.10
C LYS A 7 3.04 2.71 -15.73
N LYS A 8 3.99 2.69 -14.78
CA LYS A 8 4.71 1.49 -14.34
C LYS A 8 3.71 0.38 -13.98
N LYS A 9 3.59 -0.65 -14.85
CA LYS A 9 2.67 -1.78 -14.63
C LYS A 9 3.09 -2.50 -13.36
N ARG A 10 2.15 -2.72 -12.44
CA ARG A 10 2.41 -3.44 -11.18
C ARG A 10 2.80 -4.87 -11.54
N THR A 11 4.05 -5.24 -11.26
CA THR A 11 4.59 -6.58 -11.54
C THR A 11 4.42 -7.49 -10.34
N PHE A 12 4.19 -8.78 -10.58
CA PHE A 12 4.24 -9.79 -9.54
C PHE A 12 5.68 -9.92 -9.02
N ARG A 13 5.85 -9.97 -7.69
CA ARG A 13 7.16 -10.31 -7.11
C ARG A 13 7.44 -11.78 -7.36
N LYS A 14 8.69 -12.10 -7.71
CA LYS A 14 9.18 -13.48 -7.82
C LYS A 14 9.09 -14.13 -6.43
N PHE A 15 8.21 -15.10 -6.30
CA PHE A 15 7.99 -15.84 -5.06
C PHE A 15 8.62 -17.24 -5.16
N THR A 16 9.25 -17.69 -4.07
CA THR A 16 9.87 -19.03 -3.97
C THR A 16 9.32 -19.69 -2.72
N TYR A 17 8.96 -20.97 -2.83
CA TYR A 17 8.44 -21.77 -1.74
C TYR A 17 9.52 -21.98 -0.66
N ARG A 18 9.19 -21.69 0.61
CA ARG A 18 10.16 -21.63 1.72
C ARG A 18 9.85 -22.54 2.91
N GLY A 19 8.74 -23.28 2.92
CA GLY A 19 8.42 -24.18 4.04
C GLY A 19 7.04 -24.86 3.95
N PRO A 20 6.79 -25.86 4.81
CA PRO A 20 5.60 -26.72 4.76
C PRO A 20 4.28 -25.99 5.04
N GLU A 21 4.32 -24.86 5.73
CA GLU A 21 3.17 -24.01 6.04
C GLU A 21 2.60 -23.28 4.82
N MET A 22 3.28 -23.37 3.67
CA MET A 22 2.82 -22.85 2.39
C MET A 22 2.17 -23.92 1.50
N ILE A 23 2.16 -25.18 1.94
CA ILE A 23 1.57 -26.31 1.20
C ILE A 23 0.04 -26.18 1.23
N GLY A 24 -0.60 -26.33 0.06
CA GLY A 24 -2.06 -26.23 -0.08
C GLY A 24 -2.59 -24.83 -0.40
N HIS A 25 -1.73 -23.80 -0.36
CA HIS A 25 -2.06 -22.42 -0.72
C HIS A 25 -1.65 -22.08 -2.15
N TYR A 26 -2.40 -21.20 -2.82
CA TYR A 26 -2.03 -20.74 -4.16
C TYR A 26 -0.85 -19.78 -4.11
N LEU A 27 0.10 -19.91 -5.05
CA LEU A 27 1.28 -19.04 -5.14
C LEU A 27 0.94 -17.54 -5.24
N GLY A 28 -0.25 -17.21 -5.77
CA GLY A 28 -0.75 -15.84 -5.89
C GLY A 28 -1.01 -15.17 -4.54
N GLU A 29 -1.34 -15.93 -3.49
CA GLU A 29 -1.66 -15.41 -2.15
C GLU A 29 -0.45 -14.74 -1.48
N PHE A 30 0.76 -15.22 -1.81
CA PHE A 30 2.01 -14.70 -1.27
C PHE A 30 2.59 -13.52 -2.07
N SER A 31 2.01 -13.21 -3.24
CA SER A 31 2.48 -12.12 -4.11
C SER A 31 1.57 -10.90 -3.99
N ILE A 32 1.91 -10.00 -3.06
CA ILE A 32 1.17 -8.74 -2.89
C ILE A 32 1.29 -7.89 -4.17
N THR A 33 0.15 -7.62 -4.81
CA THR A 33 0.07 -6.86 -6.07
C THR A 33 0.14 -5.34 -5.87
N TYR A 34 0.05 -4.86 -4.63
CA TYR A 34 0.05 -3.46 -4.26
C TYR A 34 1.21 -3.09 -3.33
N LYS A 35 1.55 -1.80 -3.30
CA LYS A 35 2.49 -1.25 -2.34
C LYS A 35 1.75 -1.01 -1.02
N PRO A 36 2.14 -1.63 0.11
CA PRO A 36 1.49 -1.39 1.38
C PRO A 36 1.62 0.09 1.76
N VAL A 37 0.51 0.71 2.15
CA VAL A 37 0.48 2.10 2.62
C VAL A 37 1.04 2.12 4.03
N LYS A 38 2.08 2.93 4.25
CA LYS A 38 2.59 3.23 5.59
C LYS A 38 2.06 4.61 5.96
N HIS A 39 1.11 4.67 6.90
CA HIS A 39 0.69 5.95 7.45
C HIS A 39 1.81 6.51 8.34
N GLY A 40 2.14 7.77 8.13
CA GLY A 40 3.06 8.51 9.00
C GLY A 40 2.38 8.93 10.29
N ARG A 41 3.14 9.63 11.15
CA ARG A 41 2.55 10.33 12.30
C ARG A 41 1.56 11.38 11.80
N PRO A 42 0.37 11.50 12.42
CA PRO A 42 -0.54 12.60 12.13
C PRO A 42 0.16 13.93 12.44
N GLY A 43 0.02 14.90 11.54
CA GLY A 43 0.52 16.26 11.77
C GLY A 43 -0.23 16.97 12.90
N ILE A 44 0.33 18.08 13.39
CA ILE A 44 -0.37 18.96 14.35
C ILE A 44 -1.66 19.43 13.69
N GLY A 45 -2.79 19.18 14.34
CA GLY A 45 -4.10 19.54 13.81
C GLY A 45 -4.72 18.54 12.83
N ALA A 46 -4.17 17.34 12.69
CA ALA A 46 -4.74 16.28 11.84
C ALA A 46 -5.78 15.39 12.56
N THR A 47 -5.98 15.58 13.87
CA THR A 47 -6.93 14.81 14.69
C THR A 47 -8.31 15.47 14.70
N HIS A 48 -9.38 14.69 14.87
CA HIS A 48 -10.75 15.22 14.82
C HIS A 48 -11.02 16.36 15.84
N SER A 49 -10.26 16.41 16.93
CA SER A 49 -10.34 17.43 17.98
C SER A 49 -9.86 18.83 17.55
N SER A 50 -9.02 18.96 16.53
CA SER A 50 -8.50 20.27 16.09
C SER A 50 -9.45 21.02 15.14
N ARG A 51 -10.58 20.43 14.76
CA ARG A 51 -11.54 21.04 13.82
C ARG A 51 -12.37 22.17 14.42
N PHE A 52 -12.43 22.28 15.75
CA PHE A 52 -13.29 23.28 16.39
C PHE A 52 -12.55 24.59 16.62
N ILE A 53 -12.97 25.64 15.88
CA ILE A 53 -12.58 27.03 16.14
C ILE A 53 -13.82 27.72 16.71
N PRO A 54 -13.79 28.19 17.97
CA PRO A 54 -14.91 28.95 18.53
C PRO A 54 -15.00 30.29 17.79
N LEU A 55 -16.10 30.49 17.07
CA LEU A 55 -16.44 31.79 16.48
C LEU A 55 -17.13 32.65 17.55
N LYS A 56 -16.74 33.92 17.62
CA LYS A 56 -17.34 34.92 18.50
C LYS A 56 -18.54 35.58 17.83
#